data_AF-A0A943CKX3-F1
#
_entry.id   AF-A0A943CKX3-F1
#
_cell.length_a   1.000
_cell.length_b   1.000
_cell.length_c   1.000
_cell.angle_alpha   90.00
_cell.angle_beta   90.00
_cell.angle_gamma   90.00
#
_symmetry.space_group_name_H-M   'P 1'
#
loop_
_entity.id
_entity.type
_entity.pdbx_description
1 polymer ?
#
loop_
_entity_poly.entity_id
_entity_poly.type
_entity_poly.pdbx_seq_one_letter_code
_entity_poly.pdbx_strand_id
1 'polypeptide(L)' 'MENIGYLGFYFYEIVVPQAKETALSMAADGMKAEKIAHYLKVSAAMVQNWIDESMSVVQ' A
#
# COMPACT_ATOMS: atom_id res chain seq x y z
N MET A 1 -18.86 -14.47 21.83
CA MET A 1 -17.46 -14.61 21.39
C MET A 1 -17.34 -13.80 20.12
N GLU A 2 -16.94 -12.55 20.26
CA GLU A 2 -16.84 -11.64 19.12
C GLU A 2 -15.72 -12.11 18.19
N ASN A 3 -16.07 -12.28 16.92
CA ASN A 3 -15.22 -12.79 15.87
C ASN A 3 -14.15 -11.74 15.50
N ILE A 4 -13.16 -11.57 16.37
CA ILE A 4 -12.00 -10.68 16.17
C ILE A 4 -11.15 -11.06 14.96
N GLY A 5 -11.26 -12.32 14.49
CA GLY A 5 -10.63 -12.76 13.24
C GLY A 5 -11.20 -12.01 12.04
N TYR A 6 -12.53 -11.93 11.91
CA TYR A 6 -13.19 -11.26 10.78
C TYR A 6 -12.83 -9.78 10.68
N LEU A 7 -12.76 -9.08 11.82
CA LEU A 7 -12.33 -7.68 11.83
C LEU A 7 -10.87 -7.54 11.38
N GLY A 8 -9.95 -8.37 11.86
CA GLY A 8 -8.55 -8.35 11.42
C GLY A 8 -8.37 -8.58 9.90
N PHE A 9 -9.16 -9.49 9.31
CA PHE A 9 -9.16 -9.75 7.86
C PHE A 9 -9.77 -8.59 7.05
N TYR A 10 -10.89 -8.00 7.48
CA TYR A 10 -11.47 -6.83 6.82
C TYR A 10 -10.57 -5.59 6.89
N PHE A 11 -9.88 -5.38 8.03
CA PHE A 11 -8.87 -4.34 8.13
C PHE A 11 -7.74 -4.58 7.13
N TYR A 12 -7.30 -5.82 6.91
CA TYR A 12 -6.26 -6.11 5.92
C TYR A 12 -6.74 -5.88 4.47
N GLU A 13 -7.95 -6.34 4.11
CA GLU A 13 -8.50 -6.16 2.75
C GLU A 13 -8.83 -4.71 2.40
N ILE A 14 -9.16 -3.86 3.37
CA ILE A 14 -9.45 -2.43 3.13
C ILE A 14 -8.17 -1.57 3.22
N VAL A 15 -7.26 -1.89 4.15
CA VAL A 15 -6.06 -1.07 4.37
C VAL A 15 -5.03 -1.25 3.25
N VAL A 16 -4.93 -2.43 2.64
CA VAL A 16 -3.99 -2.67 1.52
C VAL A 16 -4.29 -1.80 0.29
N PRO A 17 -5.52 -1.76 -0.28
CA PRO A 17 -5.81 -0.88 -1.41
C PRO A 17 -5.65 0.60 -1.06
N GLN A 18 -6.06 1.02 0.14
CA GLN A 18 -5.88 2.41 0.60
C GLN A 18 -4.38 2.79 0.74
N ALA A 19 -3.57 1.88 1.27
CA ALA A 19 -2.13 2.06 1.37
C ALA A 19 -1.48 2.10 -0.02
N LYS A 20 -1.94 1.27 -0.96
CA LYS A 20 -1.47 1.28 -2.35
C LYS A 20 -1.76 2.62 -3.03
N GLU A 21 -3.00 3.12 -2.98
CA GLU A 21 -3.36 4.42 -3.56
C GLU A 21 -2.55 5.57 -2.95
N THR A 22 -2.40 5.56 -1.62
CA THR A 22 -1.60 6.56 -0.90
C THR A 22 -0.13 6.47 -1.30
N ALA A 23 0.43 5.27 -1.42
CA ALA A 23 1.81 5.05 -1.84
C ALA A 23 2.07 5.58 -3.25
N LEU A 24 1.14 5.34 -4.18
CA LEU A 24 1.23 5.82 -5.55
C LEU A 24 1.14 7.34 -5.64
N SER A 25 0.22 7.97 -4.90
CA SER A 25 0.14 9.44 -4.84
C SER A 25 1.45 10.04 -4.30
N MET A 26 1.97 9.51 -3.20
CA MET A 26 3.23 9.98 -2.62
C MET A 26 4.41 9.78 -3.57
N ALA A 27 4.44 8.66 -4.31
CA ALA A 27 5.46 8.41 -5.33
C ALA A 27 5.33 9.40 -6.50
N ALA A 28 4.11 9.74 -6.93
CA ALA A 28 3.85 10.76 -7.94
C ALA A 28 4.26 12.18 -7.48
N ASP A 29 4.15 12.46 -6.17
CA ASP A 29 4.68 13.67 -5.53
C ASP A 29 6.23 13.68 -5.41
N GLY A 30 6.91 12.64 -5.90
CA GLY A 30 8.37 12.52 -5.90
C GLY A 30 8.97 11.96 -4.60
N MET A 31 8.15 11.37 -3.72
CA MET A 31 8.66 10.70 -2.52
C MET A 31 9.31 9.35 -2.87
N LYS A 32 10.43 9.03 -2.19
CA LYS A 32 11.10 7.74 -2.34
C LYS A 32 10.31 6.61 -1.69
N ALA A 33 10.33 5.42 -2.31
CA ALA A 33 9.65 4.21 -1.82
C ALA A 33 9.99 3.86 -0.36
N GLU A 34 11.23 4.06 0.09
CA GLU A 34 11.65 3.83 1.48
C GLU A 34 10.90 4.71 2.49
N LYS A 35 10.67 5.98 2.13
CA LYS A 35 9.97 6.95 2.99
C LYS A 35 8.47 6.66 3.06
N ILE A 36 7.90 6.24 1.93
CA ILE A 36 6.50 5.81 1.81
C ILE A 36 6.28 4.53 2.61
N ALA A 37 7.19 3.56 2.50
CA ALA A 37 7.15 2.31 3.25
C ALA A 37 7.17 2.56 4.77
N HIS A 38 8.02 3.47 5.22
CA HIS A 38 8.06 3.87 6.62
C HIS A 38 6.74 4.54 7.06
N TYR A 39 6.17 5.42 6.24
CA TYR A 39 4.92 6.11 6.54
C TYR A 39 3.71 5.16 6.64
N LEU A 40 3.61 4.23 5.69
CA LEU A 40 2.52 3.26 5.60
C LEU A 40 2.75 1.99 6.44
N LYS A 41 3.92 1.89 7.10
CA LYS A 41 4.36 0.71 7.87
C LYS A 41 4.33 -0.59 7.05
N VAL A 42 4.69 -0.49 5.77
CA VAL A 42 4.80 -1.61 4.84
C VAL A 42 6.26 -1.79 4.42
N SER A 43 6.55 -2.85 3.67
CA SER A 43 7.89 -3.08 3.15
C SER A 43 8.17 -2.20 1.92
N ALA A 44 9.41 -1.69 1.79
CA ALA A 44 9.83 -0.93 0.62
C ALA A 44 9.68 -1.73 -0.69
N ALA A 45 9.92 -3.05 -0.64
CA ALA A 45 9.67 -3.94 -1.77
C ALA A 45 8.19 -3.99 -2.18
N MET A 46 7.27 -3.90 -1.22
CA MET A 46 5.83 -3.89 -1.49
C MET A 46 5.41 -2.58 -2.16
N VAL A 47 5.95 -1.45 -1.69
CA VAL A 47 5.76 -0.14 -2.33
C VAL A 47 6.31 -0.12 -3.75
N GLN A 48 7.51 -0.68 -3.96
CA GLN A 48 8.11 -0.78 -5.29
C GLN A 48 7.25 -1.62 -6.23
N ASN A 49 6.79 -2.80 -5.78
CA ASN A 49 5.86 -3.63 -6.56
C ASN A 49 4.59 -2.87 -6.93
N TRP A 50 4.01 -2.09 -6.01
CA TRP A 50 2.82 -1.29 -6.31
C TRP A 50 3.08 -0.21 -7.38
N ILE A 51 4.22 0.47 -7.33
CA ILE A 51 4.64 1.46 -8.32
C ILE A 51 4.84 0.80 -9.68
N ASP A 52 5.55 -0.32 -9.72
CA ASP A 52 5.83 -1.08 -10.94
C ASP A 52 4.54 -1.62 -11.57
N GLU A 53 3.64 -2.18 -10.76
CA GLU A 53 2.29 -2.59 -11.19
C GLU A 53 1.52 -1.40 -11.76
N SER A 54 1.51 -0.24 -11.08
CA SER A 54 0.76 0.93 -11.53
C SER A 54 1.28 1.48 -12.86
N MET A 55 2.58 1.42 -13.14
CA MET A 55 3.14 1.80 -14.43
C MET A 55 2.83 0.79 -15.53
N SER A 56 2.70 -0.50 -15.17
CA SER A 56 2.32 -1.55 -16.12
C SER A 56 0.85 -1.48 -16.58
N VAL A 57 -0.04 -0.84 -15.82
CA VAL A 57 -1.45 -0.66 -16.23
C VAL A 57 -1.61 0.50 -17.23
N VAL A 58 -0.58 1.33 -17.46
CA VAL A 58 -0.64 2.51 -18.35
C VAL A 58 -0.35 2.18 -19.82
N GLN A 59 -0.69 0.97 -20.30
CA GLN A 59 -0.56 0.59 -21.71
C GLN A 59 -1.89 0.66 -22.47
#